data_AF-A0A2K8V898-F1
#
_entry.id   AF-A0A2K8V898-F1
#
_cell.length_a   1.000
_cell.length_b   1.000
_cell.length_c   1.000
_cell.angle_alpha   90.00
_cell.angle_beta   90.00
_cell.angle_gamma   90.00
#
_symmetry.space_group_name_H-M   'P 1'
#
loop_
_entity.id
_entity.type
_entity.pdbx_description
1 polymer ?
#
loop_
_entity_poly.entity_id
_entity_poly.type
_entity_poly.pdbx_seq_one_letter_code
_entity_poly.pdbx_strand_id
1 'polypeptide(L)'
;MRIRKNILIIMTLLLCACNEKQKTEQKSKLIIESKTEIKSNSELNNDYSKSAELFANEVLKENIRIHSFNIKNSENPRHLKIFQSNGLEKIVAYSDKNYPKKTNPINYQHFILFVATYSNNQKAETAFNQIKKDALKYEMFDNLESLDKKDYERVIGLIIGVKPGGLITQNGKQIFSLVETCRNTPIGGTWYEYERKFLNFISKNRNEIEVLNSDCGKMGNYVIEKRTKAGR
;
A
#
# COMPACT_ATOMS: atom_id res chain seq x y z
N MET A 1 47.24 -48.44 -15.04
CA MET A 1 45.83 -48.12 -15.35
C MET A 1 44.94 -49.30 -14.96
N ARG A 2 44.23 -49.11 -13.84
CA ARG A 2 43.14 -49.93 -13.27
C ARG A 2 41.83 -49.20 -13.68
N ILE A 3 40.67 -49.77 -14.00
CA ILE A 3 40.05 -51.08 -13.76
C ILE A 3 39.06 -51.37 -14.91
N ARG A 4 38.93 -52.67 -15.17
CA ARG A 4 38.14 -53.36 -16.20
C ARG A 4 36.63 -53.27 -15.94
N LYS A 5 35.86 -53.06 -17.02
CA LYS A 5 34.43 -53.41 -17.15
C LYS A 5 34.30 -54.93 -17.34
N ASN A 6 33.23 -55.54 -16.82
CA ASN A 6 32.54 -56.80 -17.20
C ASN A 6 31.57 -57.12 -16.04
N ILE A 7 30.24 -56.98 -16.11
CA ILE A 7 29.23 -57.83 -16.79
C ILE A 7 29.46 -59.34 -16.60
N LEU A 8 28.76 -59.93 -15.63
CA LEU A 8 28.19 -61.30 -15.60
C LEU A 8 27.41 -61.43 -14.26
N ILE A 9 26.09 -61.24 -14.16
CA ILE A 9 24.98 -62.10 -14.59
C ILE A 9 25.09 -63.54 -14.02
N ILE A 10 24.22 -63.80 -13.02
CA ILE A 10 23.39 -65.00 -12.83
C ILE A 10 23.86 -66.14 -11.88
N MET A 11 22.93 -66.39 -10.94
CA MET A 11 22.54 -67.66 -10.29
C MET A 11 23.39 -68.25 -9.18
N THR A 12 22.84 -68.13 -7.97
CA THR A 12 22.38 -69.29 -7.17
C THR A 12 21.42 -68.74 -6.11
N LEU A 13 20.10 -68.96 -6.25
CA LEU A 13 19.35 -70.09 -5.66
C LEU A 13 19.43 -70.00 -4.11
N LEU A 14 18.37 -69.98 -3.31
CA LEU A 14 17.01 -70.48 -3.44
C LEU A 14 16.34 -70.28 -2.06
N LEU A 15 15.01 -70.46 -1.97
CA LEU A 15 14.18 -70.69 -0.76
C LEU A 15 13.68 -69.41 -0.06
N CYS A 16 12.39 -69.18 0.17
CA CYS A 16 11.21 -70.04 0.06
C CYS A 16 9.96 -69.19 -0.18
N ALA A 17 9.07 -69.77 -0.98
CA ALA A 17 7.68 -69.39 -1.11
C ALA A 17 6.96 -69.24 0.25
N CYS A 18 6.11 -68.22 0.35
CA CYS A 18 4.82 -68.38 1.01
C CYS A 18 3.82 -67.36 0.46
N ASN A 19 2.77 -67.90 -0.16
CA ASN A 19 1.54 -67.19 -0.56
C ASN A 19 0.85 -66.61 0.68
N GLU A 20 0.22 -65.44 0.56
CA GLU A 20 -1.20 -65.29 0.88
C GLU A 20 -1.83 -63.98 0.34
N LYS A 21 -2.84 -64.18 -0.52
CA LYS A 21 -4.10 -63.44 -0.72
C LYS A 21 -4.09 -61.98 -1.19
N GLN A 22 -4.55 -61.83 -2.43
CA GLN A 22 -5.25 -60.66 -2.97
C GLN A 22 -6.39 -60.19 -2.05
N LYS A 23 -6.43 -58.88 -1.77
CA LYS A 23 -7.66 -58.07 -1.82
C LYS A 23 -7.30 -56.68 -2.35
N THR A 24 -7.91 -56.36 -3.48
CA THR A 24 -7.94 -55.06 -4.14
C THR A 24 -8.56 -54.02 -3.20
N GLU A 25 -7.90 -52.88 -2.99
CA GLU A 25 -8.62 -51.64 -2.72
C GLU A 25 -7.84 -50.43 -3.21
N GLN A 26 -8.59 -49.59 -3.90
CA GLN A 26 -8.21 -48.50 -4.77
C GLN A 26 -7.65 -47.34 -3.94
N LYS A 27 -6.33 -47.10 -3.98
CA LYS A 27 -5.72 -45.92 -3.33
C LYS A 27 -6.05 -44.67 -4.15
N SER A 28 -7.15 -44.02 -3.76
CA SER A 28 -7.44 -42.64 -4.12
C SER A 28 -6.88 -41.68 -3.06
N LYS A 29 -6.52 -40.48 -3.54
CA LYS A 29 -6.18 -39.23 -2.83
C LYS A 29 -4.78 -39.11 -2.21
N LEU A 30 -4.03 -38.15 -2.74
CA LEU A 30 -3.97 -36.81 -2.13
C LEU A 30 -3.58 -35.79 -3.20
N ILE A 31 -4.59 -35.13 -3.76
CA ILE A 31 -4.43 -33.86 -4.46
C ILE A 31 -4.08 -32.86 -3.38
N ILE A 32 -2.93 -32.20 -3.52
CA ILE A 32 -2.53 -31.07 -2.68
C ILE A 32 -3.52 -29.95 -3.00
N GLU A 33 -4.60 -29.87 -2.22
CA GLU A 33 -5.40 -28.67 -2.14
C GLU A 33 -4.48 -27.56 -1.63
N SER A 34 -4.18 -26.61 -2.51
CA SER A 34 -3.63 -25.33 -2.11
C SER A 34 -4.54 -24.79 -1.02
N LYS A 35 -4.00 -24.60 0.19
CA LYS A 35 -4.59 -23.69 1.16
C LYS A 35 -4.55 -22.29 0.53
N THR A 36 -5.54 -22.01 -0.31
CA THR A 36 -6.04 -20.66 -0.46
C THR A 36 -6.55 -20.34 0.94
N GLU A 37 -5.72 -19.64 1.73
CA GLU A 37 -6.18 -19.01 2.95
C GLU A 37 -7.45 -18.26 2.57
N ILE A 38 -8.59 -18.78 3.01
CA ILE A 38 -9.84 -18.07 3.00
C ILE A 38 -9.58 -16.91 3.96
N LYS A 39 -9.15 -15.77 3.43
CA LYS A 39 -9.16 -14.50 4.15
C LYS A 39 -10.57 -14.40 4.71
N SER A 40 -10.66 -14.49 6.04
CA SER A 40 -11.97 -14.50 6.69
C SER A 40 -12.76 -13.29 6.19
N ASN A 41 -14.04 -13.49 5.85
CA ASN A 41 -14.96 -12.43 5.44
C ASN A 41 -15.07 -11.26 6.46
N SER A 42 -14.41 -11.35 7.62
CA SER A 42 -14.32 -10.28 8.62
C SER A 42 -13.41 -9.11 8.21
N GLU A 43 -12.51 -9.29 7.23
CA GLU A 43 -11.60 -8.21 6.83
C GLU A 43 -12.22 -7.16 5.90
N LEU A 44 -13.40 -7.42 5.33
CA LEU A 44 -13.97 -6.71 4.17
C LEU A 44 -14.37 -5.24 4.40
N ASN A 45 -14.35 -4.75 5.64
CA ASN A 45 -14.71 -3.36 5.94
C ASN A 45 -13.96 -2.75 7.13
N ASN A 46 -12.68 -3.07 7.28
CA ASN A 46 -11.86 -2.51 8.34
C ASN A 46 -11.73 -0.98 8.19
N ASP A 47 -12.09 -0.25 9.24
CA ASP A 47 -12.03 1.22 9.30
C ASP A 47 -10.84 1.68 10.16
N TYR A 48 -9.81 2.20 9.50
CA TYR A 48 -8.60 2.72 10.14
C TYR A 48 -8.62 4.25 10.33
N SER A 49 -9.77 4.91 10.18
CA SER A 49 -9.88 6.37 10.37
C SER A 49 -9.47 6.79 11.78
N LYS A 50 -9.84 6.02 12.81
CA LYS A 50 -9.46 6.32 14.19
C LYS A 50 -7.96 6.14 14.44
N SER A 51 -7.34 5.14 13.82
CA SER A 51 -5.89 4.97 13.87
C SER A 51 -5.15 6.17 13.28
N ALA A 52 -5.63 6.69 12.14
CA ALA A 52 -5.04 7.89 11.54
C ALA A 52 -5.22 9.15 12.41
N GLU A 53 -6.38 9.30 13.05
CA GLU A 53 -6.63 10.38 14.00
C GLU A 53 -5.70 10.28 15.22
N LEU A 54 -5.51 9.07 15.78
CA LEU A 54 -4.59 8.85 16.89
C LEU A 54 -3.14 9.18 16.52
N PHE A 55 -2.70 8.79 15.31
CA PHE A 55 -1.40 9.20 14.78
C PHE A 55 -1.27 10.73 14.72
N ALA A 56 -2.25 11.42 14.13
CA ALA A 56 -2.21 12.87 14.00
C ALA A 56 -2.20 13.56 15.37
N ASN A 57 -2.97 13.06 16.34
CA ASN A 57 -2.97 13.55 17.71
C ASN A 57 -1.63 13.31 18.41
N GLU A 58 -0.97 12.17 18.21
CA GLU A 58 0.35 11.92 18.79
C GLU A 58 1.41 12.88 18.22
N VAL A 59 1.34 13.15 16.91
CA VAL A 59 2.30 13.99 16.19
C VAL A 59 2.11 15.47 16.51
N LEU A 60 0.87 15.97 16.45
CA LEU A 60 0.57 17.40 16.55
C LEU A 60 0.09 17.84 17.94
N LYS A 61 -0.32 16.88 18.79
CA LYS A 61 -0.83 17.13 20.14
C LYS A 61 -1.94 18.18 20.11
N GLU A 62 -1.87 19.19 20.98
CA GLU A 62 -2.82 20.30 21.05
C GLU A 62 -2.82 21.21 19.81
N ASN A 63 -1.84 21.08 18.91
CA ASN A 63 -1.72 21.88 17.70
C ASN A 63 -2.43 21.28 16.49
N ILE A 64 -3.16 20.17 16.65
CA ILE A 64 -3.91 19.56 15.56
C ILE A 64 -5.00 20.50 15.01
N ARG A 65 -5.09 20.57 13.69
CA ARG A 65 -6.23 21.10 12.95
C ARG A 65 -6.73 20.01 12.00
N ILE A 66 -8.04 19.76 12.05
CA ILE A 66 -8.72 18.76 11.23
C ILE A 66 -9.49 19.48 10.11
N HIS A 67 -9.36 18.97 8.89
CA HIS A 67 -10.03 19.48 7.70
C HIS A 67 -10.93 18.40 7.14
N SER A 68 -12.19 18.73 6.85
CA SER A 68 -13.11 17.86 6.12
C SER A 68 -13.46 18.52 4.80
N PHE A 69 -13.17 17.84 3.69
CA PHE A 69 -13.35 18.42 2.35
C PHE A 69 -14.65 17.95 1.72
N ASN A 70 -15.39 18.90 1.15
CA ASN A 70 -16.48 18.59 0.24
C ASN A 70 -15.88 18.19 -1.12
N ILE A 71 -16.02 16.93 -1.52
CA ILE A 71 -15.45 16.37 -2.76
C ILE A 71 -15.90 17.08 -4.05
N LYS A 72 -16.99 17.84 -4.00
CA LYS A 72 -17.52 18.63 -5.13
C LYS A 72 -16.95 20.05 -5.21
N ASN A 73 -16.23 20.53 -4.19
CA ASN A 73 -15.70 21.89 -4.16
C ASN A 73 -14.47 22.03 -5.08
N SER A 74 -14.46 23.07 -5.92
CA SER A 74 -13.34 23.42 -6.82
C SER A 74 -12.15 24.06 -6.10
N GLU A 75 -12.35 24.62 -4.91
CA GLU A 75 -11.30 25.29 -4.12
C GLU A 75 -10.45 24.34 -3.27
N ASN A 76 -10.72 23.03 -3.34
CA ASN A 76 -9.98 22.03 -2.61
C ASN A 76 -8.50 21.95 -3.05
N PRO A 77 -7.59 21.51 -2.16
CA PRO A 77 -6.21 21.21 -2.53
C PRO A 77 -6.16 20.32 -3.78
N ARG A 78 -5.32 20.68 -4.75
CA ARG A 78 -5.19 19.93 -6.01
C ARG A 78 -4.83 18.46 -5.78
N HIS A 79 -4.02 18.16 -4.76
CA HIS A 79 -3.66 16.80 -4.39
C HIS A 79 -4.89 15.91 -4.09
N LEU A 80 -6.03 16.46 -3.68
CA LEU A 80 -7.23 15.65 -3.42
C LEU A 80 -7.81 14.99 -4.67
N LYS A 81 -7.43 15.48 -5.86
CA LYS A 81 -7.90 14.90 -7.14
C LYS A 81 -7.47 13.45 -7.30
N ILE A 82 -6.32 13.04 -6.74
CA ILE A 82 -5.82 11.66 -6.86
C ILE A 82 -6.79 10.63 -6.26
N PHE A 83 -7.59 11.03 -5.27
CA PHE A 83 -8.55 10.15 -4.59
C PHE A 83 -9.88 10.02 -5.34
N GLN A 84 -10.12 10.83 -6.39
CA GLN A 84 -11.39 10.84 -7.10
C GLN A 84 -11.61 9.53 -7.85
N SER A 85 -12.42 8.66 -7.25
CA SER A 85 -12.83 7.37 -7.81
C SER A 85 -14.21 6.98 -7.27
N ASN A 86 -14.84 6.01 -7.93
CA ASN A 86 -16.15 5.50 -7.51
C ASN A 86 -16.09 4.95 -6.08
N GLY A 87 -17.05 5.35 -5.25
CA GLY A 87 -17.17 4.92 -3.87
C GLY A 87 -16.42 5.79 -2.87
N LEU A 88 -15.78 6.89 -3.28
CA LEU A 88 -15.22 7.88 -2.34
C LEU A 88 -16.36 8.54 -1.54
N GLU A 89 -16.30 8.46 -0.21
CA GLU A 89 -17.32 9.02 0.69
C GLU A 89 -16.88 10.36 1.30
N LYS A 90 -15.64 10.41 1.79
CA LYS A 90 -15.09 11.60 2.47
C LYS A 90 -13.58 11.65 2.37
N ILE A 91 -13.05 12.86 2.49
CA ILE A 91 -11.63 13.12 2.67
C ILE A 91 -11.44 13.97 3.93
N VAL A 92 -10.62 13.47 4.84
CA VAL A 92 -10.16 14.20 6.03
C VAL A 92 -8.67 14.46 5.89
N ALA A 93 -8.19 15.63 6.34
CA ALA A 93 -6.76 15.88 6.47
C ALA A 93 -6.41 16.51 7.80
N TYR A 94 -5.14 16.37 8.18
CA TYR A 94 -4.60 16.87 9.43
C TYR A 94 -3.45 17.83 9.13
N SER A 95 -3.43 18.97 9.81
CA SER A 95 -2.36 19.97 9.73
C SER A 95 -2.05 20.58 11.09
N ASP A 96 -0.92 21.28 11.20
CA ASP A 96 -0.64 22.13 12.35
C ASP A 96 -1.53 23.38 12.30
N LYS A 97 -2.18 23.74 13.41
CA LYS A 97 -2.99 24.97 13.52
C LYS A 97 -2.15 26.24 13.53
N ASN A 98 -0.86 26.15 13.83
CA ASN A 98 0.09 27.24 13.84
C ASN A 98 0.78 27.43 12.48
N TYR A 99 0.69 26.45 11.57
CA TYR A 99 1.28 26.54 10.24
C TYR A 99 0.51 25.76 9.15
N PRO A 100 0.08 26.42 8.07
CA PRO A 100 0.10 27.87 7.87
C PRO A 100 -0.93 28.57 8.76
N LYS A 101 -0.70 29.85 9.04
CA LYS A 101 -1.66 30.69 9.81
C LYS A 101 -3.04 30.78 9.13
N LYS A 102 -3.12 30.57 7.81
CA LYS A 102 -4.40 30.51 7.07
C LYS A 102 -5.23 29.32 7.54
N THR A 103 -6.53 29.53 7.79
CA THR A 103 -7.47 28.49 8.24
C THR A 103 -7.65 27.37 7.20
N ASN A 104 -7.62 27.72 5.91
CA ASN A 104 -7.84 26.80 4.78
C ASN A 104 -6.56 26.65 3.92
N PRO A 105 -5.60 25.80 4.31
CA PRO A 105 -4.44 25.49 3.49
C PRO A 105 -4.85 24.78 2.19
N ILE A 106 -4.24 25.18 1.07
CA ILE A 106 -4.45 24.55 -0.25
C ILE A 106 -3.23 23.78 -0.77
N ASN A 107 -2.05 24.03 -0.19
CA ASN A 107 -0.81 23.38 -0.62
C ASN A 107 -0.62 22.06 0.11
N TYR A 108 -0.18 21.03 -0.62
CA TYR A 108 0.07 19.69 -0.09
C TYR A 108 1.01 19.70 1.13
N GLN A 109 2.14 20.44 1.07
CA GLN A 109 3.12 20.49 2.15
C GLN A 109 2.65 21.18 3.44
N HIS A 110 1.43 21.72 3.48
CA HIS A 110 0.85 22.30 4.68
C HIS A 110 0.12 21.27 5.56
N PHE A 111 -0.04 20.05 5.07
CA PHE A 111 -0.67 18.96 5.78
C PHE A 111 0.38 17.96 6.25
N ILE A 112 0.01 17.12 7.21
CA ILE A 112 0.83 15.98 7.63
C ILE A 112 0.29 14.66 7.09
N LEU A 113 -1.02 14.58 6.86
CA LEU A 113 -1.72 13.36 6.47
C LEU A 113 -3.06 13.70 5.81
N PHE A 114 -3.37 13.03 4.70
CA PHE A 114 -4.71 12.93 4.12
C PHE A 114 -5.25 11.51 4.28
N VAL A 115 -6.56 11.40 4.50
CA VAL A 115 -7.30 10.15 4.65
C VAL A 115 -8.54 10.19 3.76
N ALA A 116 -8.50 9.45 2.66
CA ALA A 116 -9.66 9.23 1.80
C ALA A 116 -10.38 7.95 2.24
N THR A 117 -11.68 8.05 2.57
CA THR A 117 -12.51 6.91 2.98
C THR A 117 -13.44 6.54 1.83
N TYR A 118 -13.46 5.25 1.50
CA TYR A 118 -14.33 4.67 0.49
C TYR A 118 -15.42 3.82 1.15
N SER A 119 -16.47 3.51 0.39
CA SER A 119 -17.62 2.75 0.89
C SER A 119 -17.31 1.32 1.32
N ASN A 120 -16.21 0.73 0.81
CA ASN A 120 -15.68 -0.55 1.25
C ASN A 120 -14.23 -0.74 0.79
N ASN A 121 -13.60 -1.82 1.25
CA ASN A 121 -12.23 -2.16 0.92
C ASN A 121 -12.00 -2.32 -0.59
N GLN A 122 -12.93 -2.96 -1.31
CA GLN A 122 -12.77 -3.21 -2.74
C GLN A 122 -12.71 -1.91 -3.54
N LYS A 123 -13.52 -0.91 -3.17
CA LYS A 123 -13.49 0.43 -3.77
C LYS A 123 -12.19 1.15 -3.45
N ALA A 124 -11.71 1.07 -2.21
CA ALA A 124 -10.41 1.63 -1.82
C ALA A 124 -9.26 0.97 -2.58
N GLU A 125 -9.26 -0.35 -2.72
CA GLU A 125 -8.25 -1.10 -3.48
C GLU A 125 -8.27 -0.74 -4.97
N THR A 126 -9.46 -0.64 -5.57
CA THR A 126 -9.61 -0.20 -6.96
C THR A 126 -9.06 1.20 -7.16
N ALA A 127 -9.37 2.13 -6.25
CA ALA A 127 -8.86 3.49 -6.29
C ALA A 127 -7.33 3.54 -6.08
N PHE A 128 -6.78 2.75 -5.16
CA PHE A 128 -5.33 2.70 -4.95
C PHE A 128 -4.59 2.14 -6.17
N ASN A 129 -5.13 1.10 -6.80
CA ASN A 129 -4.60 0.57 -8.07
C ASN A 129 -4.66 1.61 -9.19
N GLN A 130 -5.69 2.46 -9.23
CA GLN A 130 -5.76 3.58 -10.17
C GLN A 130 -4.66 4.62 -9.88
N ILE A 131 -4.46 5.00 -8.62
CA ILE A 131 -3.40 5.93 -8.22
C ILE A 131 -2.02 5.40 -8.63
N LYS A 132 -1.75 4.10 -8.42
CA LYS A 132 -0.50 3.46 -8.87
C LYS A 132 -0.31 3.57 -10.38
N LYS A 133 -1.35 3.32 -11.17
CA LYS A 133 -1.30 3.47 -12.63
C LYS A 133 -1.06 4.92 -13.04
N ASP A 134 -1.73 5.86 -12.40
CA ASP A 134 -1.58 7.30 -12.69
C ASP A 134 -0.18 7.80 -12.31
N ALA A 135 0.44 7.26 -11.25
CA ALA A 135 1.81 7.58 -10.86
C ALA A 135 2.85 7.18 -11.93
N LEU A 136 2.61 6.09 -12.66
CA LEU A 136 3.47 5.62 -13.75
C LEU A 136 3.34 6.45 -15.04
N LYS A 137 2.26 7.23 -15.19
CA LYS A 137 2.06 8.11 -16.35
C LYS A 137 2.95 9.37 -16.31
N TYR A 138 3.69 9.60 -15.22
CA TYR A 138 4.63 10.71 -15.08
C TYR A 138 5.65 10.76 -16.23
N GLU A 139 6.11 9.63 -16.74
CA GLU A 139 7.09 9.59 -17.84
C GLU A 139 6.54 10.09 -19.18
N MET A 140 5.23 10.38 -19.27
CA MET A 140 4.57 10.89 -20.47
C MET A 140 4.43 12.42 -20.48
N PHE A 141 5.33 13.19 -19.85
CA PHE A 141 5.20 14.65 -19.73
C PHE A 141 4.84 15.36 -21.03
N ASP A 142 5.50 14.95 -22.12
CA ASP A 142 5.32 15.56 -23.44
C ASP A 142 3.90 15.32 -24.02
N ASN A 143 3.14 14.36 -23.47
CA ASN A 143 1.82 13.96 -23.92
C ASN A 143 0.73 14.05 -22.84
N LEU A 144 1.01 14.67 -21.69
CA LEU A 144 0.02 14.79 -20.59
C LEU A 144 -1.28 15.47 -21.05
N GLU A 145 -1.18 16.43 -21.97
CA GLU A 145 -2.32 17.17 -22.54
C GLU A 145 -3.25 16.30 -23.40
N SER A 146 -2.81 15.10 -23.81
CA SER A 146 -3.64 14.14 -24.55
C SER A 146 -4.55 13.30 -23.65
N LEU A 147 -4.36 13.35 -22.33
CA LEU A 147 -5.22 12.66 -21.38
C LEU A 147 -6.57 13.37 -21.30
N ASP A 148 -7.63 12.61 -21.04
CA ASP A 148 -8.91 13.23 -20.71
C ASP A 148 -8.77 14.08 -19.43
N LYS A 149 -9.64 15.07 -19.27
CA LYS A 149 -9.56 16.04 -18.17
C LYS A 149 -9.51 15.39 -16.79
N LYS A 150 -10.21 14.28 -16.56
CA LYS A 150 -10.22 13.63 -15.24
C LYS A 150 -8.90 12.93 -14.98
N ASP A 151 -8.36 12.25 -15.98
CA ASP A 151 -7.07 11.59 -15.90
C ASP A 151 -5.93 12.59 -15.72
N TYR A 152 -5.94 13.68 -16.48
CA TYR A 152 -4.99 14.79 -16.36
C TYR A 152 -4.93 15.34 -14.92
N GLU A 153 -6.08 15.65 -14.31
CA GLU A 153 -6.12 16.20 -12.94
C GLU A 153 -5.60 15.22 -11.89
N ARG A 154 -5.83 13.91 -12.07
CA ARG A 154 -5.29 12.90 -11.16
C ARG A 154 -3.78 12.77 -11.31
N VAL A 155 -3.27 12.68 -12.54
CA VAL A 155 -1.84 12.54 -12.80
C VAL A 155 -1.08 13.77 -12.31
N ILE A 156 -1.56 14.98 -12.59
CA ILE A 156 -0.90 16.20 -12.09
C ILE A 156 -0.98 16.29 -10.56
N GLY A 157 -2.03 15.77 -9.92
CA GLY A 157 -2.11 15.69 -8.46
C GLY A 157 -1.01 14.82 -7.82
N LEU A 158 -0.40 13.91 -8.60
CA LEU A 158 0.74 13.07 -8.22
C LEU A 158 2.09 13.66 -8.62
N ILE A 159 2.10 14.69 -9.47
CA ILE A 159 3.30 15.46 -9.79
C ILE A 159 3.56 16.43 -8.65
N ILE A 160 4.38 15.99 -7.70
CA ILE A 160 4.68 16.77 -6.48
C ILE A 160 5.72 17.88 -6.72
N GLY A 161 6.37 17.88 -7.90
CA GLY A 161 7.50 18.77 -8.18
C GLY A 161 8.71 18.44 -7.29
N VAL A 162 9.71 19.33 -7.25
CA VAL A 162 11.01 19.07 -6.59
C VAL A 162 11.01 19.16 -5.04
N LYS A 163 9.90 19.40 -4.31
CA LYS A 163 10.01 19.86 -2.91
C LYS A 163 9.07 19.29 -1.84
N PRO A 164 7.97 18.60 -2.16
CA PRO A 164 7.37 17.68 -1.21
C PRO A 164 7.47 16.25 -1.74
N GLY A 165 7.71 15.30 -0.83
CA GLY A 165 7.63 13.87 -1.09
C GLY A 165 6.44 13.29 -0.35
N GLY A 166 6.45 11.98 -0.11
CA GLY A 166 5.49 11.36 0.77
C GLY A 166 5.26 9.89 0.51
N LEU A 167 4.30 9.35 1.24
CA LEU A 167 3.90 7.96 1.16
C LEU A 167 2.39 7.88 0.96
N ILE A 168 1.97 7.22 -0.12
CA ILE A 168 0.56 6.87 -0.35
C ILE A 168 0.38 5.37 -0.17
N THR A 169 -0.60 4.95 0.63
CA THR A 169 -0.88 3.53 0.86
C THR A 169 -2.34 3.27 1.14
N GLN A 170 -2.78 2.02 0.98
CA GLN A 170 -4.14 1.59 1.23
C GLN A 170 -4.19 0.58 2.38
N ASN A 171 -5.14 0.79 3.30
CA ASN A 171 -5.53 -0.25 4.24
C ASN A 171 -7.02 -0.16 4.61
N GLY A 172 -7.70 -1.30 4.64
CA GLY A 172 -9.15 -1.36 4.82
C GLY A 172 -9.88 -0.54 3.75
N LYS A 173 -10.86 0.25 4.16
CA LYS A 173 -11.58 1.15 3.24
C LYS A 173 -10.92 2.52 3.09
N GLN A 174 -9.69 2.69 3.57
CA GLN A 174 -8.96 3.96 3.50
C GLN A 174 -7.77 3.92 2.55
N ILE A 175 -7.54 5.06 1.88
CA ILE A 175 -6.26 5.42 1.29
C ILE A 175 -5.69 6.58 2.09
N PHE A 176 -4.42 6.46 2.44
CA PHE A 176 -3.67 7.44 3.20
C PHE A 176 -2.62 8.09 2.31
N SER A 177 -2.39 9.39 2.48
CA SER A 177 -1.26 10.12 1.89
C SER A 177 -0.54 10.86 3.02
N LEU A 178 0.56 10.28 3.48
CA LEU A 178 1.47 10.86 4.46
C LEU A 178 2.39 11.85 3.75
N VAL A 179 2.48 13.06 4.28
CA VAL A 179 3.22 14.16 3.64
C VAL A 179 4.66 14.18 4.11
N GLU A 180 5.60 14.14 3.16
CA GLU A 180 7.01 14.45 3.42
C GLU A 180 7.30 15.88 2.95
N THR A 181 7.96 16.67 3.80
CA THR A 181 8.51 17.96 3.40
C THR A 181 10.03 17.88 3.42
N CYS A 182 10.73 18.69 2.61
CA CYS A 182 12.20 18.73 2.61
C CYS A 182 12.78 19.47 3.83
N ARG A 183 11.98 19.57 4.90
CA ARG A 183 12.33 20.14 6.20
C ARG A 183 12.27 19.02 7.24
N ASN A 184 12.52 19.37 8.50
CA ASN A 184 12.37 18.42 9.60
C ASN A 184 10.94 17.86 9.65
N THR A 185 10.82 16.59 10.05
CA THR A 185 9.52 15.97 10.27
C THR A 185 8.78 16.67 11.42
N PRO A 186 7.44 16.58 11.48
CA PRO A 186 6.67 17.21 12.54
C PRO A 186 7.03 16.74 13.96
N ILE A 187 7.63 15.56 14.10
CA ILE A 187 8.05 14.98 15.39
C ILE A 187 9.55 15.14 15.67
N GLY A 188 10.32 15.77 14.76
CA GLY A 188 11.78 15.69 14.76
C GLY A 188 12.31 14.31 14.33
N GLY A 189 13.62 14.17 14.17
CA GLY A 189 14.22 12.93 13.67
C GLY A 189 14.08 12.75 12.15
N THR A 190 14.19 11.51 11.68
CA THR A 190 14.26 11.16 10.26
C THR A 190 12.90 10.87 9.63
N TRP A 191 12.79 11.02 8.31
CA TRP A 191 11.59 10.58 7.55
C TRP A 191 11.24 9.12 7.84
N TYR A 192 12.25 8.24 7.90
CA TYR A 192 12.07 6.82 8.17
C TYR A 192 11.39 6.54 9.52
N GLU A 193 11.73 7.27 10.58
CA GLU A 193 11.09 7.11 11.89
C GLU A 193 9.63 7.60 11.87
N TYR A 194 9.39 8.71 11.19
CA TYR A 194 8.04 9.27 11.03
C TYR A 194 7.13 8.37 10.20
N GLU A 195 7.63 7.87 9.07
CA GLU A 195 6.96 6.89 8.22
C GLU A 195 6.62 5.61 9.01
N ARG A 196 7.61 5.03 9.71
CA ARG A 196 7.39 3.81 10.48
C ARG A 196 6.37 4.01 11.60
N LYS A 197 6.41 5.17 12.27
CA LYS A 197 5.39 5.52 13.27
C LYS A 197 4.00 5.51 12.63
N PHE A 198 3.82 6.19 11.50
CA PHE A 198 2.55 6.19 10.77
C PHE A 198 2.09 4.77 10.40
N LEU A 199 2.96 3.97 9.79
CA LEU A 199 2.65 2.61 9.39
C LEU A 199 2.26 1.72 10.59
N ASN A 200 2.86 1.91 11.77
CA ASN A 200 2.48 1.18 12.97
C ASN A 200 1.05 1.48 13.44
N PHE A 201 0.56 2.71 13.23
CA PHE A 201 -0.83 3.06 13.54
C PHE A 201 -1.83 2.37 12.62
N ILE A 202 -1.52 2.31 11.32
CA ILE A 202 -2.45 1.81 10.32
C ILE A 202 -2.28 0.31 10.01
N SER A 203 -1.17 -0.34 10.37
CA SER A 203 -0.82 -1.70 9.91
C SER A 203 -0.75 -2.75 11.03
N LYS A 204 -1.51 -2.57 12.13
CA LYS A 204 -1.40 -3.41 13.35
C LYS A 204 -1.38 -4.92 13.08
N ASN A 205 -2.08 -5.42 12.08
CA ASN A 205 -2.17 -6.85 11.78
C ASN A 205 -1.52 -7.28 10.45
N ARG A 206 -0.83 -6.39 9.73
CA ARG A 206 -0.17 -6.71 8.46
C ARG A 206 1.35 -6.78 8.63
N ASN A 207 1.96 -7.79 8.02
CA ASN A 207 3.42 -7.94 8.00
C ASN A 207 4.06 -7.11 6.89
N GLU A 208 3.31 -6.89 5.81
CA GLU A 208 3.74 -6.17 4.63
C GLU A 208 2.65 -5.21 4.19
N ILE A 209 3.05 -4.02 3.72
CA ILE A 209 2.17 -3.02 3.15
C ILE A 209 2.80 -2.46 1.88
N GLU A 210 2.02 -2.43 0.80
CA GLU A 210 2.44 -1.81 -0.45
C GLU A 210 2.23 -0.30 -0.37
N VAL A 211 3.20 0.45 -0.86
CA VAL A 211 3.23 1.90 -0.76
C VAL A 211 3.69 2.50 -2.09
N LEU A 212 3.18 3.69 -2.39
CA LEU A 212 3.78 4.61 -3.34
C LEU A 212 4.64 5.57 -2.54
N ASN A 213 5.96 5.52 -2.73
CA ASN A 213 6.92 6.37 -2.04
C ASN A 213 7.50 7.42 -2.98
N SER A 214 7.73 8.63 -2.49
CA SER A 214 8.45 9.67 -3.21
C SER A 214 9.34 10.40 -2.22
N ASP A 215 10.66 10.33 -2.41
CA ASP A 215 11.62 11.02 -1.56
C ASP A 215 11.69 12.50 -1.91
N CYS A 216 11.51 13.35 -0.89
CA CYS A 216 11.56 14.78 -1.06
C CYS A 216 12.88 15.27 -1.69
N GLY A 217 12.77 16.05 -2.78
CA GLY A 217 13.92 16.68 -3.43
C GLY A 217 14.84 15.73 -4.20
N LYS A 218 14.53 14.43 -4.20
CA LYS A 218 15.32 13.40 -4.89
C LYS A 218 14.55 12.72 -6.01
N MET A 219 13.23 12.62 -5.86
CA MET A 219 12.37 11.94 -6.80
C MET A 219 11.38 12.93 -7.41
N GLY A 220 11.25 12.89 -8.74
CA GLY A 220 10.21 13.66 -9.44
C GLY A 220 8.83 12.98 -9.37
N ASN A 221 8.81 11.68 -9.06
CA ASN A 221 7.64 10.82 -9.12
C ASN A 221 7.57 9.86 -7.93
N TYR A 222 6.41 9.21 -7.79
CA TYR A 222 6.23 8.09 -6.88
C TYR A 222 6.75 6.79 -7.50
N VAL A 223 7.34 5.93 -6.67
CA VAL A 223 7.70 4.54 -6.99
C VAL A 223 6.93 3.58 -6.11
N ILE A 224 6.66 2.38 -6.64
CA ILE A 224 5.97 1.34 -5.89
C ILE A 224 7.01 0.57 -5.07
N GLU A 225 6.75 0.47 -3.78
CA GLU A 225 7.60 -0.26 -2.83
C GLU A 225 6.76 -1.11 -1.89
N LYS A 226 7.42 -2.06 -1.23
CA LYS A 226 6.85 -2.90 -0.17
C LYS A 226 7.56 -2.56 1.13
N ARG A 227 6.80 -2.27 2.19
CA ARG A 227 7.32 -1.98 3.52
C ARG A 227 6.97 -3.13 4.46
N THR A 228 7.96 -3.60 5.22
CA THR A 228 7.79 -4.65 6.22
C THR A 228 7.86 -4.07 7.63
N LYS A 229 7.17 -4.70 8.60
CA LYS A 229 7.26 -4.29 10.02
C LYS A 229 8.67 -4.37 10.60
N ALA A 230 9.54 -5.21 10.03
CA ALA A 230 10.92 -5.37 10.48
C ALA A 230 11.86 -4.23 10.01
N GLY A 231 11.39 -3.36 9.10
CA GLY A 231 12.20 -2.33 8.46
C GLY A 231 13.01 -2.89 7.29
N ARG A 232 13.03 -2.12 6.19
CA ARG A 232 13.53 -2.48 4.85
C ARG A 232 13.25 -3.94 4.47
#